data_AF-A0A7M7QCV6-F1
#
_entry.id   AF-A0A7M7QCV6-F1
#
_cell.length_a   1.000
_cell.length_b   1.000
_cell.length_c   1.000
_cell.angle_alpha   90.00
_cell.angle_beta   90.00
_cell.angle_gamma   90.00
#
_symmetry.space_group_name_H-M   'P 1'
#
loop_
_entity.id
_entity.type
_entity.pdbx_description
1 polymer ?
#
loop_
_entity_poly.entity_id
_entity_poly.type
_entity_poly.pdbx_seq_one_letter_code
_entity_poly.pdbx_strand_id
1 'polypeptide(L)'
;MSRETAALEGRNTKIAVVLIQKEAPPPPGTEDMVATERATALCAACELPAKTLYFLPYADHLLGYTFRLEHILYNLAQSFYHQEYRIVKSHREQLNKTAHRYLFARHQFKMAF
;
A
#
# COMPACT_ATOMS: atom_id res chain seq x y z
N MET A 1 11.40 -11.87 6.44
CA MET A 1 10.67 -10.88 5.63
C MET A 1 11.33 -10.59 4.27
N SER A 2 12.67 -10.51 4.13
CA SER A 2 13.32 -10.28 2.82
C SER A 2 13.03 -11.34 1.73
N ARG A 3 12.54 -12.52 2.12
CA ARG A 3 12.10 -13.57 1.18
C ARG A 3 10.73 -13.29 0.54
N GLU A 4 9.84 -12.58 1.24
CA GLU A 4 8.48 -12.32 0.73
C GLU A 4 8.48 -11.15 -0.24
N THR A 5 9.32 -10.14 -0.02
CA THR A 5 9.52 -9.03 -0.96
C THR A 5 10.16 -9.52 -2.27
N ALA A 6 11.12 -10.43 -2.20
CA ALA A 6 11.73 -11.08 -3.38
C ALA A 6 10.71 -11.84 -4.23
N ALA A 7 9.70 -12.48 -3.62
CA ALA A 7 8.64 -13.18 -4.35
C ALA A 7 7.65 -12.23 -5.07
N LEU A 8 7.69 -10.94 -4.73
CA LEU A 8 6.85 -9.89 -5.28
C LEU A 8 7.60 -9.01 -6.30
N GLU A 9 8.89 -9.24 -6.51
CA GLU A 9 9.70 -8.54 -7.51
C GLU A 9 9.10 -8.69 -8.92
N GLY A 10 9.08 -7.57 -9.66
CA GLY A 10 8.51 -7.49 -11.01
C GLY A 10 6.98 -7.47 -11.08
N ARG A 11 6.29 -7.64 -9.94
CA ARG A 11 4.83 -7.45 -9.86
C ARG A 11 4.53 -6.02 -9.43
N ASN A 12 3.50 -5.44 -10.04
CA ASN A 12 3.02 -4.13 -9.59
C ASN A 12 2.19 -4.32 -8.31
N THR A 13 2.88 -4.44 -7.18
CA THR A 13 2.28 -4.71 -5.87
C THR A 13 2.62 -3.60 -4.90
N LYS A 14 1.64 -3.16 -4.12
CA LYS A 14 1.88 -2.27 -2.98
C LYS A 14 1.78 -3.07 -1.68
N ILE A 15 2.78 -2.90 -0.83
CA ILE A 15 2.86 -3.53 0.49
C ILE A 15 2.54 -2.47 1.53
N ALA A 16 1.76 -2.85 2.55
CA ALA A 16 1.54 -2.08 3.76
C ALA A 16 1.87 -2.97 4.95
N VAL A 17 2.58 -2.42 5.94
CA VAL A 17 2.95 -3.11 7.16
C VAL A 17 2.25 -2.45 8.33
N VAL A 18 1.56 -3.24 9.13
CA VAL A 18 0.88 -2.79 10.35
C VAL A 18 1.58 -3.42 11.54
N LEU A 19 2.20 -2.58 12.38
CA LEU A 19 2.82 -3.01 13.62
C LEU A 19 1.78 -2.97 14.74
N ILE A 20 1.53 -4.14 15.32
CA ILE A 20 0.64 -4.26 16.48
C ILE A 20 1.47 -4.03 17.73
N GLN A 21 1.15 -2.97 18.47
CA GLN A 21 1.87 -2.57 19.68
C GLN A 21 1.05 -2.90 20.92
N LYS A 22 1.65 -3.64 21.86
CA LYS A 22 0.98 -4.00 23.13
C LYS A 22 1.00 -2.86 24.15
N GLU A 23 1.94 -1.93 24.01
CA GLU A 23 2.07 -0.78 24.89
C GLU A 23 1.19 0.37 24.40
N ALA A 24 0.68 1.16 25.36
CA ALA A 24 -0.08 2.36 25.05
C ALA A 24 0.80 3.35 24.26
N PRO A 25 0.25 4.07 23.27
CA PRO A 25 1.00 5.08 22.55
C PRO A 25 1.56 6.12 23.53
N PRO A 26 2.78 6.65 23.29
CA PRO A 26 3.33 7.70 24.12
C PRO A 26 2.38 8.93 24.13
N PRO A 27 2.35 9.70 25.23
CA PRO A 27 1.53 10.90 25.33
C PRO A 27 1.77 11.87 24.16
N PRO A 28 0.74 12.61 23.72
CA PRO A 28 0.92 13.63 22.71
C PRO A 28 1.93 14.69 23.21
N GLY A 29 3.00 14.91 22.45
CA GLY A 29 4.08 15.85 22.79
C GLY A 29 5.36 15.19 23.32
N THR A 30 5.37 13.88 23.57
CA THR A 30 6.61 13.13 23.84
C THR A 30 7.07 12.39 22.59
N GLU A 31 8.23 12.76 22.05
CA GLU A 31 8.86 12.02 20.96
C GLU A 31 9.61 10.82 21.51
N ASP A 32 9.17 9.61 21.15
CA ASP A 32 9.96 8.40 21.37
C ASP A 32 10.98 8.27 20.24
N MET A 33 12.15 8.86 20.45
CA MET A 33 13.27 8.80 19.50
C MET A 33 13.67 7.36 19.19
N VAL A 34 13.61 6.46 20.19
CA VAL A 34 14.00 5.05 20.02
C VAL A 34 12.99 4.31 19.15
N ALA A 35 11.69 4.52 19.35
CA ALA A 35 10.66 3.94 18.48
C ALA A 35 10.78 4.46 17.04
N THR A 36 11.11 5.74 16.87
CA THR A 36 11.29 6.37 15.55
C THR A 36 12.51 5.79 14.81
N GLU A 37 13.63 5.62 15.51
CA GLU A 37 14.82 4.96 14.97
C GLU A 37 14.54 3.51 14.56
N ARG A 38 13.85 2.74 15.41
CA ARG A 38 13.46 1.35 15.11
C ARG A 38 12.54 1.26 13.89
N ALA A 39 11.56 2.15 13.78
CA ALA A 39 10.67 2.21 12.62
C ALA A 39 11.44 2.53 11.33
N THR A 40 12.39 3.45 11.40
CA THR A 40 13.26 3.83 10.28
C THR A 40 14.17 2.67 9.88
N ALA A 41 14.80 2.01 10.84
CA ALA A 41 15.65 0.84 10.60
C ALA A 41 14.86 -0.32 9.98
N LEU A 42 13.62 -0.55 10.43
CA LEU A 42 12.72 -1.54 9.85
C LEU A 42 12.38 -1.21 8.39
N CYS A 43 12.00 0.04 8.10
CA CYS A 43 11.72 0.49 6.75
C CYS A 43 12.93 0.31 5.84
N ALA A 44 14.12 0.68 6.30
CA ALA A 44 15.36 0.50 5.56
C ALA A 44 15.68 -0.98 5.30
N ALA A 45 15.56 -1.84 6.32
CA ALA A 45 15.83 -3.27 6.20
C ALA A 45 14.83 -4.01 5.29
N CYS A 46 13.63 -3.48 5.13
CA CYS A 46 12.58 -4.06 4.28
C CYS A 46 12.41 -3.34 2.94
N GLU A 47 13.20 -2.30 2.67
CA GLU A 47 13.07 -1.42 1.49
C GLU A 47 11.66 -0.83 1.33
N LEU A 48 11.00 -0.54 2.46
CA LEU A 48 9.63 -0.03 2.50
C LEU A 48 9.61 1.49 2.65
N PRO A 49 8.76 2.20 1.88
CA PRO A 49 8.49 3.60 2.14
C PRO A 49 7.83 3.79 3.51
N ALA A 50 8.28 4.75 4.32
CA ALA A 50 7.72 5.04 5.64
C ALA A 50 6.19 5.26 5.63
N LYS A 51 5.65 5.80 4.53
CA LYS A 51 4.19 5.99 4.32
C LYS A 51 3.37 4.69 4.27
N THR A 52 4.02 3.53 4.19
CA THR A 52 3.41 2.21 4.17
C THR A 52 3.52 1.48 5.50
N LEU A 53 4.14 2.10 6.51
CA LEU A 53 4.23 1.60 7.86
C LEU A 53 3.16 2.26 8.73
N TYR A 54 2.34 1.43 9.38
CA TYR A 54 1.25 1.86 10.24
C TYR A 54 1.37 1.20 11.61
N PHE A 55 0.81 1.84 12.63
CA PHE A 55 0.83 1.35 14.00
C PHE A 55 -0.60 1.14 14.49
N LEU A 56 -0.86 -0.03 15.08
CA LEU A 56 -2.12 -0.39 15.70
C LEU A 56 -1.87 -0.68 17.19
N PRO A 57 -2.25 0.24 18.09
CA PRO A 57 -2.16 0.01 19.53
C PRO A 57 -3.21 -1.02 19.96
N TYR A 58 -2.78 -2.04 20.69
CA TYR A 58 -3.65 -3.03 21.31
C TYR A 58 -4.03 -2.53 22.71
N ALA A 59 -5.10 -1.74 22.77
CA ALA A 59 -5.65 -1.13 23.98
C ALA A 59 -7.16 -1.42 24.10
N ASP A 60 -7.78 -1.05 25.23
CA ASP A 60 -9.21 -1.33 25.46
C ASP A 60 -10.16 -0.66 24.44
N HIS A 61 -9.74 0.47 23.84
CA HIS A 61 -10.52 1.20 22.84
C HIS A 61 -9.96 1.06 21.42
N LEU A 62 -10.06 -0.15 20.85
CA LEU A 62 -9.56 -0.46 19.50
C LEU A 62 -10.35 0.20 18.36
N LEU A 63 -11.64 0.47 18.55
CA LEU A 63 -12.57 0.82 17.47
C LEU A 63 -12.11 2.06 16.66
N GLY A 64 -11.62 3.10 17.35
CA GLY A 64 -11.11 4.29 16.69
C GLY A 64 -9.83 4.03 15.88
N TYR A 65 -8.95 3.15 16.37
CA TYR A 65 -7.72 2.79 15.66
C TYR A 65 -8.00 1.89 14.46
N THR A 66 -8.91 0.92 14.60
CA THR A 66 -9.31 0.04 13.48
C THR A 66 -10.01 0.83 12.39
N PHE A 67 -10.90 1.77 12.74
CA PHE A 67 -11.56 2.63 11.75
C PHE A 67 -10.56 3.50 10.96
N ARG A 68 -9.58 4.10 11.65
CA ARG A 68 -8.50 4.86 10.99
C ARG A 68 -7.67 3.97 10.07
N LEU A 69 -7.31 2.77 10.52
CA LEU A 69 -6.55 1.82 9.73
C LEU A 69 -7.33 1.37 8.48
N GLU A 70 -8.62 1.07 8.63
CA GLU A 70 -9.51 0.74 7.51
C GLU A 70 -9.53 1.86 6.47
N HIS A 71 -9.71 3.11 6.91
CA HIS A 71 -9.70 4.26 6.01
C HIS A 71 -8.36 4.43 5.27
N ILE A 72 -7.24 4.21 5.96
CA ILE A 72 -5.90 4.25 5.35
C ILE A 72 -5.75 3.16 4.29
N LEU A 73 -6.13 1.92 4.61
CA LEU A 73 -6.04 0.79 3.70
C LEU A 73 -6.97 0.97 2.49
N TYR A 74 -8.17 1.49 2.71
CA TYR A 74 -9.10 1.85 1.65
C TYR A 74 -8.48 2.86 0.68
N ASN A 75 -7.90 3.95 1.19
CA ASN A 75 -7.24 4.95 0.34
C ASN A 75 -6.04 4.38 -0.42
N LEU A 76 -5.26 3.49 0.21
CA LEU A 76 -4.13 2.82 -0.44
C LEU A 76 -4.62 1.95 -1.61
N ALA A 77 -5.66 1.15 -1.39
CA ALA A 77 -6.27 0.31 -2.40
C ALA A 77 -6.86 1.15 -3.54
N GLN A 78 -7.63 2.19 -3.20
CA GLN A 78 -8.24 3.08 -4.19
C GLN A 78 -7.17 3.76 -5.05
N SER A 79 -6.12 4.30 -4.43
CA SER A 79 -4.99 4.92 -5.14
C SER A 79 -4.27 3.93 -6.05
N PHE A 80 -4.05 2.69 -5.59
CA PHE A 80 -3.44 1.63 -6.37
C PHE A 80 -4.27 1.29 -7.62
N TYR A 81 -5.55 0.94 -7.46
CA TYR A 81 -6.40 0.56 -8.59
C TYR A 81 -6.65 1.71 -9.55
N HIS A 82 -6.73 2.94 -9.05
CA HIS A 82 -6.83 4.11 -9.92
C HIS A 82 -5.58 4.30 -10.79
N GLN A 83 -4.39 4.05 -10.23
CA GLN A 83 -3.13 4.09 -10.97
C GLN A 83 -3.07 2.98 -12.03
N GLU A 84 -3.44 1.74 -11.68
CA GLU A 84 -3.49 0.62 -12.62
C GLU A 84 -4.45 0.89 -13.79
N TYR A 85 -5.64 1.40 -13.49
CA TYR A 85 -6.60 1.82 -14.50
C TYR A 85 -5.99 2.84 -15.47
N ARG A 86 -5.28 3.86 -14.97
CA ARG A 86 -4.64 4.89 -15.81
C ARG A 86 -3.57 4.30 -16.72
N ILE A 87 -2.77 3.35 -16.23
CA ILE A 87 -1.75 2.65 -17.03
C ILE A 87 -2.42 1.87 -18.17
N VAL A 88 -3.43 1.06 -17.86
CA VAL A 88 -4.18 0.27 -18.86
C VAL A 88 -4.87 1.18 -19.89
N LYS A 89 -5.46 2.29 -19.43
CA LYS A 89 -6.10 3.29 -20.29
C LYS A 89 -5.09 3.92 -21.26
N SER A 90 -3.94 4.35 -20.75
CA SER A 90 -2.88 4.97 -21.58
C SER A 90 -2.35 4.00 -22.62
N HIS A 91 -2.09 2.75 -22.26
CA HIS A 91 -1.67 1.72 -23.22
C HIS A 91 -2.72 1.51 -24.30
N ARG A 92 -4.01 1.47 -23.94
CA ARG A 92 -5.11 1.33 -24.90
C ARG A 92 -5.19 2.50 -25.88
N GLU A 93 -4.99 3.73 -25.42
CA GLU A 93 -5.04 4.94 -26.27
C GLU A 93 -3.94 4.95 -27.34
N GLN A 94 -2.82 4.27 -27.08
CA GLN A 94 -1.72 4.13 -28.02
C GLN A 94 -1.91 2.97 -29.04
N LEU A 95 -2.95 2.14 -28.88
CA LEU A 95 -3.19 1.01 -29.79
C LEU A 95 -3.86 1.45 -31.10
N ASN A 96 -3.34 0.94 -32.22
CA ASN A 96 -4.06 0.97 -33.49
C ASN A 96 -5.28 0.02 -33.46
N LYS A 97 -6.49 0.57 -33.61
CA LYS A 97 -7.75 -0.20 -33.49
C LYS A 97 -7.89 -1.31 -34.53
N THR A 98 -7.33 -1.15 -35.72
CA THR A 98 -7.49 -2.10 -36.83
C THR A 98 -6.49 -3.25 -36.71
N ALA A 99 -5.25 -2.93 -36.33
CA ALA A 99 -4.16 -3.90 -36.17
C ALA A 99 -4.22 -4.64 -34.82
N HIS A 100 -4.66 -3.99 -33.74
CA HIS A 100 -4.59 -4.52 -32.37
C HIS A 100 -5.96 -4.83 -31.76
N ARG A 101 -6.93 -5.31 -32.56
CA ARG A 101 -8.32 -5.55 -32.12
C ARG A 101 -8.45 -6.37 -30.83
N TYR A 102 -7.71 -7.48 -30.73
CA TYR A 102 -7.75 -8.34 -29.54
C TYR A 102 -7.20 -7.65 -28.28
N LEU A 103 -6.04 -6.99 -28.40
CA LEU A 103 -5.46 -6.24 -27.28
C LEU A 103 -6.38 -5.09 -26.87
N PHE A 104 -7.02 -4.42 -27.82
CA PHE A 104 -7.98 -3.35 -27.53
C PHE A 104 -9.15 -3.85 -26.68
N ALA A 105 -9.75 -4.99 -27.06
CA ALA A 105 -10.82 -5.63 -26.27
C ALA A 105 -10.32 -6.05 -24.88
N ARG A 106 -9.14 -6.69 -24.78
CA ARG A 106 -8.54 -7.08 -23.50
C ARG A 106 -8.34 -5.89 -22.56
N HIS A 107 -7.87 -4.74 -23.06
CA HIS A 107 -7.71 -3.54 -22.24
C HIS A 107 -9.05 -2.94 -21.81
N GLN A 108 -10.11 -3.03 -22.64
CA GLN A 108 -11.44 -2.60 -22.21
C GLN A 108 -11.96 -3.42 -21.03
N PHE A 109 -11.82 -4.75 -21.09
CA PHE A 109 -12.20 -5.59 -19.96
C PHE A 109 -11.40 -5.25 -18.71
N LYS A 110 -10.07 -5.10 -18.82
CA LYS A 110 -9.21 -4.70 -17.70
C LYS A 110 -9.54 -3.32 -17.11
N MET A 111 -10.19 -2.43 -17.85
CA MET A 111 -10.58 -1.10 -17.36
C MET A 111 -11.95 -1.11 -16.67
N ALA A 112 -12.77 -2.13 -16.90
CA ALA A 112 -14.11 -2.25 -16.35
C ALA A 112 -14.14 -2.93 -14.96
N PHE A 113 -13.03 -3.54 -14.56
CA PHE A 113 -12.80 -4.21 -13.28
C PHE A 113 -11.60 -3.57 -12.59
#